data_AF-A0A426YRM9-F1
#
_entry.id   AF-A0A426YRM9-F1
#
_cell.length_a   1.000
_cell.length_b   1.000
_cell.length_c   1.000
_cell.angle_alpha   90.00
_cell.angle_beta   90.00
_cell.angle_gamma   90.00
#
_symmetry.space_group_name_H-M   'P 1'
#
loop_
_entity.id
_entity.type
_entity.pdbx_description
1 polymer ?
#
loop_
_entity_poly.entity_id
_entity_poly.type
_entity_poly.pdbx_seq_one_letter_code
_entity_poly.pdbx_strand_id
1 'polypeptide(L)' 'QMRKLKELMLKSDNRICADCGAQDPKWASANIGVFICLKCSDIHRSLGIDISKVTLKLSGLIFS' A
#
# COMPACT_ATOMS: atom_id res chain seq x y z
N GLN A 1 -4.74 13.60 -6.50
CA GLN A 1 -4.88 12.80 -5.26
C GLN A 1 -3.65 11.92 -4.97
N MET A 2 -2.96 11.35 -5.97
CA MET A 2 -1.75 10.51 -5.77
C MET A 2 -0.57 11.18 -5.03
N ARG A 3 -0.44 12.52 -5.10
CA ARG A 3 0.63 13.27 -4.39
C ARG A 3 0.56 13.09 -2.87
N LYS A 4 -0.63 13.23 -2.30
CA LYS A 4 -0.87 13.11 -0.85
C LYS A 4 -0.60 11.68 -0.35
N LEU A 5 -0.92 10.67 -1.16
CA LEU A 5 -0.66 9.29 -0.79
C LEU A 5 0.84 8.96 -0.75
N LYS A 6 1.62 9.50 -1.70
CA LYS A 6 3.10 9.39 -1.67
C LYS A 6 3.70 10.05 -0.44
N GLU A 7 3.23 11.24 -0.08
CA GLU A 7 3.66 11.95 1.14
C GLU A 7 3.34 11.14 2.41
N LEU A 8 2.16 10.52 2.47
CA LEU A 8 1.78 9.66 3.60
C LEU A 8 2.67 8.43 3.72
N MET A 9 3.06 7.80 2.61
CA MET A 9 3.97 6.64 2.62
C MET A 9 5.37 6.95 3.14
N LEU A 10 5.81 8.21 3.05
CA LEU A 10 7.12 8.62 3.55
C LEU A 10 7.12 8.80 5.08
N LYS A 11 5.96 8.84 5.74
CA LYS A 11 5.88 8.92 7.20
C LYS A 11 6.38 7.62 7.83
N SER A 12 7.18 7.75 8.89
CA SER A 12 7.71 6.63 9.70
C SER A 12 6.63 5.63 10.11
N ASP A 13 5.46 6.14 10.46
CA ASP A 13 4.37 5.34 11.02
C ASP A 13 3.72 4.43 9.96
N ASN A 14 3.97 4.71 8.67
CA ASN A 14 3.46 3.94 7.53
C ASN A 14 4.50 2.98 6.95
N ARG A 15 5.60 2.71 7.68
CA ARG A 15 6.67 1.79 7.27
C ARG A 15 6.39 0.33 7.61
N ILE A 16 5.22 0.03 8.16
CA ILE A 16 4.80 -1.31 8.56
C ILE A 16 3.47 -1.65 7.89
N CYS A 17 3.37 -2.86 7.36
CA CYS A 17 2.14 -3.42 6.81
C CYS A 17 1.07 -3.54 7.90
N ALA A 18 -0.10 -2.97 7.64
CA ALA A 18 -1.22 -2.97 8.57
C ALA A 18 -1.71 -4.39 8.94
N ASP A 19 -1.58 -5.36 8.03
CA ASP A 19 -2.16 -6.70 8.23
C ASP A 19 -1.21 -7.70 8.89
N CYS A 20 0.08 -7.63 8.56
CA CYS A 20 1.06 -8.67 8.92
C CYS A 20 2.34 -8.16 9.57
N GLY A 21 2.48 -6.85 9.75
CA GLY A 21 3.68 -6.27 10.39
C GLY A 21 4.94 -6.27 9.51
N ALA A 22 4.87 -6.73 8.25
CA ALA A 22 6.00 -6.69 7.34
C ALA A 22 6.48 -5.25 7.10
N GLN A 23 7.79 -5.04 7.02
CA GLN A 23 8.39 -3.73 6.78
C GLN A 23 8.18 -3.25 5.33
N ASP A 24 8.27 -1.94 5.15
CA ASP A 24 8.24 -1.22 3.87
C ASP A 24 7.05 -1.60 2.96
N PRO A 25 5.80 -1.39 3.40
CA PRO A 25 4.64 -1.58 2.55
C PRO A 25 4.71 -0.63 1.34
N LYS A 26 4.55 -1.19 0.13
CA LYS A 26 4.63 -0.42 -1.12
C LYS A 26 3.27 -0.17 -1.77
N TRP A 27 2.21 -0.74 -1.20
CA TRP A 27 0.84 -0.64 -1.67
C TRP A 27 -0.04 0.01 -0.60
N ALA A 28 -1.17 0.56 -1.02
CA ALA A 28 -2.17 1.11 -0.13
C ALA A 28 -3.56 0.65 -0.55
N SER A 29 -4.45 0.43 0.41
CA SER A 29 -5.88 0.38 0.14
C SER A 29 -6.46 1.78 0.35
N ALA A 30 -6.81 2.47 -0.74
CA ALA A 30 -7.13 3.90 -0.67
C ALA A 30 -8.48 4.20 -0.01
N ASN A 31 -9.45 3.31 -0.14
CA ASN A 31 -10.76 3.46 0.50
C ASN A 31 -10.70 3.07 1.99
N ILE A 32 -9.84 2.11 2.36
CA ILE A 32 -9.66 1.68 3.76
C ILE A 32 -8.68 2.60 4.50
N GLY A 33 -7.71 3.20 3.81
CA GLY A 33 -6.73 4.11 4.39
C GLY A 33 -5.52 3.42 5.04
N VAL A 34 -5.16 2.22 4.57
CA VAL A 34 -4.04 1.42 5.12
C VAL A 34 -2.93 1.19 4.10
N PHE A 35 -1.70 1.00 4.59
CA PHE A 35 -0.54 0.57 3.80
C PHE A 35 -0.25 -0.91 4.02
N ILE A 36 -0.03 -1.64 2.93
CA ILE A 36 0.09 -3.10 2.93
C ILE A 36 1.28 -3.57 2.08
N CYS A 37 1.83 -4.73 2.44
CA CYS A 37 2.91 -5.39 1.70
C CYS A 37 2.37 -6.08 0.43
N LEU A 38 3.26 -6.62 -0.40
CA LEU A 38 2.89 -7.28 -1.66
C LEU A 38 1.87 -8.41 -1.44
N LYS A 39 2.17 -9.31 -0.50
CA LYS A 39 1.35 -10.48 -0.20
C LYS A 39 -0.06 -10.09 0.25
N CYS A 40 -0.16 -9.13 1.17
CA CYS A 40 -1.44 -8.61 1.64
C CYS A 40 -2.18 -7.85 0.53
N SER A 41 -1.46 -7.18 -0.38
CA SER A 41 -2.09 -6.51 -1.52
C SER A 41 -2.81 -7.49 -2.45
N ASP A 42 -2.30 -8.72 -2.63
CA ASP A 42 -2.94 -9.74 -3.45
C ASP A 42 -4.22 -10.28 -2.78
N ILE A 43 -4.19 -10.45 -1.45
CA ILE A 43 -5.39 -10.78 -0.66
C ILE A 43 -6.43 -9.67 -0.78
N HIS A 44 -6.03 -8.42 -0.60
CA HIS A 44 -6.94 -7.28 -0.76
C HIS A 44 -7.52 -7.16 -2.18
N ARG A 45 -6.77 -7.56 -3.22
CA ARG A 45 -7.28 -7.58 -4.61
C ARG A 45 -8.33 -8.67 -4.82
N SER A 46 -8.20 -9.83 -4.18
CA SER A 46 -9.18 -10.91 -4.32
C SER A 46 -10.53 -10.58 -3.66
N LEU A 47 -10.56 -9.63 -2.72
CA LEU A 47 -11.81 -9.12 -2.12
C LEU A 47 -12.66 -8.30 -3.11
N GLY A 48 -12.09 -7.83 -4.22
CA GLY A 48 -12.80 -7.00 -5.19
C GLY A 48 -12.77 -5.50 -4.86
N ILE A 49 -12.99 -4.67 -5.89
CA ILE A 49 -12.77 -3.22 -5.85
C ILE A 49 -13.74 -2.46 -4.94
N ASP A 50 -14.95 -2.99 -4.76
CA ASP A 50 -15.97 -2.40 -3.89
C ASP A 50 -15.59 -2.55 -2.41
N ILE A 51 -14.83 -3.60 -2.08
CA ILE A 51 -14.35 -3.87 -0.72
C ILE A 51 -13.00 -3.20 -0.49
N SER A 52 -12.02 -3.42 -1.38
CA SER A 52 -10.67 -2.89 -1.20
C SER A 52 -10.09 -2.36 -2.51
N LYS A 53 -9.94 -1.03 -2.57
CA LYS A 53 -9.36 -0.31 -3.70
C LYS A 53 -7.84 -0.19 -3.51
N VAL A 54 -7.14 -1.26 -3.89
CA VAL A 54 -5.67 -1.30 -3.85
C VAL A 54 -5.07 -0.37 -4.90
N THR A 55 -4.27 0.59 -4.47
CA THR A 55 -3.53 1.53 -5.30
C THR A 55 -2.06 1.60 -4.90
N LEU A 56 -1.27 2.12 -5.83
CA LEU A 56 0.11 2.57 -5.66
C LEU A 56 1.19 1.48 -5.69
N LYS A 57 2.23 1.79 -6.46
CA LYS A 57 3.56 1.19 -6.50
C LYS A 57 4.49 2.38 -6.63
N LEU A 58 5.26 2.70 -5.58
CA LEU A 58 6.30 3.72 -5.65
C LEU A 58 7.49 3.07 -6.36
N SER A 59 7.39 2.92 -7.69
CA SER A 59 8.53 2.53 -8.50
C SER A 59 9.47 3.73 -8.62
N GLY A 60 10.38 3.84 -7.65
CA GLY A 60 11.66 4.52 -7.83
C GLY A 60 12.78 3.57 -8.23
N LEU A 61 12.58 2.23 -8.14
CA LEU A 61 13.65 1.24 -8.32
C LEU A 61 13.09 -0.09 -8.85
N ILE A 62 12.63 -0.12 -10.09
CA ILE A 62 12.54 -1.37 -10.86
C ILE A 62 13.31 -1.08 -12.13
N PHE A 63 14.40 -1.84 -12.35
CA PHE A 63 15.53 -1.59 -13.26
C PHE A 63 16.66 -0.71 -12.69
N SER A 64 17.33 -1.20 -11.65
CA SER A 64 18.78 -1.41 -11.72
C SER A 64 19.04 -2.86 -11.33
#